data_AF-A0A1F9QKA8-F1
#
_entry.id   AF-A0A1F9QKA8-F1
#
_cell.length_a   1.000
_cell.length_b   1.000
_cell.length_c   1.000
_cell.angle_alpha   90.00
_cell.angle_beta   90.00
_cell.angle_gamma   90.00
#
_symmetry.space_group_name_H-M   'P 1'
#
loop_
_entity.id
_entity.type
_entity.pdbx_description
1 polymer ?
#
loop_
_entity_poly.entity_id
_entity_poly.type
_entity_poly.pdbx_seq_one_letter_code
_entity_poly.pdbx_strand_id
1 'polypeptide(L)'
;MSDETFLIDCPMCKARIEVEKKTGRVLRHWEKPLVKEGSDQMADALKKIKGDKARLDDYFSKAQGDMERKKKELLDSFEKEKKRIKDSGDTSRPINPMDLD
;
A
#
# COMPACT_ATOMS: atom_id res chain seq x y z
N MET A 1 -8.80 -36.27 21.35
CA MET A 1 -8.56 -35.92 22.76
C MET A 1 -8.42 -34.43 22.80
N SER A 2 -9.29 -33.74 23.53
CA SER A 2 -9.27 -32.27 23.62
C SER A 2 -8.03 -31.86 24.40
N ASP A 3 -7.06 -31.24 23.73
CA ASP A 3 -5.87 -30.69 24.38
C ASP A 3 -6.30 -29.45 25.18
N GLU A 4 -6.69 -29.69 26.43
CA GLU A 4 -7.03 -28.63 27.37
C GLU A 4 -5.74 -27.87 27.73
N THR A 5 -5.70 -26.58 27.37
CA THR A 5 -4.63 -25.67 27.75
C THR A 5 -5.10 -24.67 28.80
N PHE A 6 -4.19 -24.24 29.68
CA PHE A 6 -4.41 -23.16 30.63
C PHE A 6 -3.69 -21.90 30.17
N LEU A 7 -4.38 -20.76 30.31
CA LEU A 7 -3.78 -19.44 30.16
C LEU A 7 -3.48 -18.90 31.55
N ILE A 8 -2.19 -18.72 31.87
CA ILE A 8 -1.70 -18.26 33.16
C ILE A 8 -0.90 -16.99 32.94
N ASP A 9 -1.11 -15.98 33.79
CA ASP A 9 -0.29 -14.78 33.80
C ASP A 9 0.92 -14.97 34.73
N CYS A 10 2.12 -14.75 34.21
CA CYS A 10 3.34 -14.89 35.00
C CYS A 10 3.42 -13.79 36.08
N PRO A 11 3.60 -14.13 37.38
CA PRO A 11 3.66 -13.15 38.45
C PRO A 11 4.90 -12.24 38.39
N MET A 12 5.95 -12.66 37.68
CA MET A 12 7.20 -11.89 37.54
C MET A 12 7.14 -10.88 36.39
N CYS A 13 6.74 -11.32 35.19
CA CYS A 13 6.80 -10.49 33.97
C CYS A 13 5.41 -10.08 33.44
N LYS A 14 4.31 -10.52 34.06
CA LYS A 14 2.92 -10.29 33.61
C LYS A 14 2.64 -10.74 32.17
N ALA A 15 3.52 -11.58 31.63
CA ALA A 15 3.36 -12.18 30.32
C ALA A 15 2.31 -13.29 30.40
N ARG A 16 1.56 -13.46 29.31
CA ARG A 16 0.55 -14.50 29.22
C ARG A 16 1.21 -15.78 28.73
N ILE A 17 1.01 -16.89 29.43
CA ILE A 17 1.62 -18.18 29.14
C ILE A 17 0.51 -19.19 28.89
N GLU A 18 0.59 -19.90 27.76
CA GLU A 18 -0.24 -21.06 27.48
C GLU A 18 0.49 -22.33 27.89
N VAL A 19 -0.14 -23.11 28.76
CA VAL A 19 0.42 -24.32 29.36
C VAL A 19 -0.49 -25.51 29.08
N GLU A 20 0.09 -26.64 28.69
CA GLU A 20 -0.64 -27.90 28.51
C GLU A 20 -1.04 -28.49 29.87
N LYS A 21 -2.34 -28.79 30.07
CA LYS A 21 -2.88 -29.23 31.36
C LYS A 21 -2.32 -30.56 31.88
N LYS A 22 -1.94 -31.48 30.99
CA LYS A 22 -1.48 -32.83 31.38
C LYS A 22 -0.02 -32.88 31.79
N THR A 23 0.83 -32.09 31.14
CA THR A 23 2.30 -32.17 31.33
C THR A 23 2.87 -30.94 32.03
N GLY A 24 2.12 -29.84 32.11
CA GLY A 24 2.63 -28.57 32.61
C GLY A 24 3.63 -27.91 31.68
N ARG A 25 3.79 -28.39 30.43
CA ARG A 25 4.70 -27.80 29.46
C ARG A 25 4.16 -26.48 28.93
N VAL A 26 5.04 -25.47 28.88
CA VAL A 26 4.76 -24.19 28.24
C VAL A 26 4.74 -24.40 26.72
N LEU A 27 3.58 -24.14 26.11
CA LEU A 27 3.41 -24.20 24.67
C LEU A 27 3.77 -22.85 24.04
N ARG A 28 3.32 -21.75 24.64
CA ARG A 28 3.48 -20.39 24.10
C ARG A 28 3.65 -19.37 25.21
N HIS A 29 4.49 -18.37 24.94
CA HIS A 29 4.77 -17.24 25.82
C HIS A 29 4.55 -15.95 25.02
N TRP A 30 3.58 -15.13 25.44
CA TRP A 30 3.33 -13.82 24.84
C TRP A 30 3.77 -12.73 25.79
N GLU A 31 4.74 -11.93 25.34
CA GLU A 31 5.09 -10.69 26.03
C GLU A 31 3.87 -9.77 26.06
N LYS A 32 3.59 -9.18 27.22
CA LYS A 32 2.48 -8.23 27.34
C LYS A 32 2.80 -7.04 26.42
N PRO A 33 1.93 -6.69 25.45
CA PRO A 33 2.13 -5.50 24.66
C PRO A 33 2.21 -4.31 25.62
N LEU A 34 3.28 -3.52 25.49
CA LEU A 34 3.46 -2.28 26.22
C LEU A 34 2.40 -1.29 25.76
N VAL A 35 1.20 -1.41 26.32
CA VAL A 35 0.19 -0.36 26.23
C VAL A 35 0.76 0.77 27.09
N LYS A 36 1.30 1.82 26.46
CA LYS A 36 1.69 3.04 27.16
C LYS A 36 0.45 3.57 27.86
N GLU A 37 0.39 3.38 29.18
CA GLU A 37 -0.63 4.00 30.02
C GLU A 37 -0.44 5.52 29.92
N GLY A 38 -1.36 6.20 29.21
CA GLY A 38 -1.38 7.66 29.11
C GLY A 38 -1.30 8.27 27.70
N SER A 39 -1.12 7.48 26.63
CA SER A 39 -1.31 8.01 25.26
C SER A 39 -2.74 7.76 24.80
N ASP A 40 -3.45 8.83 24.44
CA ASP A 40 -4.80 8.77 23.87
C ASP A 40 -4.74 8.05 22.52
N GLN A 41 -4.96 6.72 22.54
CA GLN A 41 -4.87 5.82 21.38
C GLN A 41 -5.72 6.31 20.21
N MET A 42 -6.83 6.99 20.54
CA MET A 42 -7.73 7.63 19.58
C MET A 42 -7.02 8.77 18.84
N ALA A 43 -6.30 9.64 19.55
CA ALA A 43 -5.57 10.76 18.98
C ALA A 43 -4.42 10.30 18.08
N ASP A 44 -3.71 9.25 18.47
CA ASP A 44 -2.62 8.68 17.65
C ASP A 44 -3.16 7.95 16.41
N ALA A 45 -4.30 7.25 16.52
CA ALA A 45 -4.98 6.68 15.37
C ALA A 45 -5.45 7.77 14.38
N LEU A 46 -6.04 8.87 14.88
CA LEU A 46 -6.46 10.00 14.05
C LEU A 46 -5.28 10.69 13.35
N LYS A 47 -4.12 10.82 14.02
CA LYS A 47 -2.89 11.34 13.39
C LYS A 47 -2.41 10.43 12.27
N LYS A 48 -2.42 9.11 12.46
CA LYS A 48 -2.06 8.14 11.42
C LYS A 48 -2.99 8.25 10.21
N ILE A 49 -4.31 8.27 10.44
CA ILE A 49 -5.30 8.41 9.36
C ILE A 49 -5.11 9.71 8.57
N LYS A 50 -4.83 10.83 9.25
CA LYS A 50 -4.53 12.11 8.59
C LYS A 50 -3.24 12.04 7.75
N GLY A 51 -2.19 11.40 8.27
CA GLY A 51 -0.94 11.19 7.55
C GLY A 51 -1.12 10.31 6.31
N ASP A 52 -1.88 9.22 6.43
CA ASP A 52 -2.18 8.33 5.31
C ASP A 52 -3.02 9.02 4.23
N LYS A 53 -3.99 9.85 4.62
CA LYS A 53 -4.76 10.66 3.66
C LYS A 53 -3.88 11.62 2.87
N ALA A 54 -3.00 12.37 3.54
CA ALA A 54 -2.08 13.28 2.87
C ALA A 54 -1.15 12.54 1.89
N ARG A 55 -0.66 11.37 2.28
CA ARG A 55 0.17 10.53 1.40
C ARG A 55 -0.59 10.08 0.16
N LEU A 56 -1.85 9.65 0.32
CA LEU A 56 -2.68 9.24 -0.81
C LEU A 56 -2.99 10.42 -1.75
N ASP A 57 -3.37 11.57 -1.19
CA ASP A 57 -3.65 12.78 -1.97
C ASP A 57 -2.42 13.21 -2.80
N ASP A 58 -1.21 13.12 -2.25
CA ASP A 58 0.04 13.38 -2.98
C ASP A 58 0.26 12.41 -4.15
N TYR A 59 -0.02 11.11 -3.95
CA TYR A 59 0.10 10.11 -5.01
C TYR A 59 -0.90 10.37 -6.14
N PHE A 60 -2.16 10.66 -5.81
CA PHE A 60 -3.20 10.97 -6.80
C PHE A 60 -2.88 12.25 -7.58
N SER A 61 -2.44 13.30 -6.87
CA SER A 61 -2.10 14.58 -7.49
C SER A 61 -0.94 14.46 -8.48
N LYS A 62 0.11 13.70 -8.11
CA LYS A 62 1.24 13.42 -9.01
C LYS A 62 0.81 12.60 -10.23
N ALA A 63 0.03 11.55 -10.03
CA ALA A 63 -0.45 10.71 -11.11
C ALA A 63 -1.32 11.50 -12.10
N GLN A 64 -2.18 12.38 -11.60
CA GLN A 64 -2.99 13.25 -12.45
C GLN A 64 -2.12 14.21 -13.28
N GLY A 65 -1.13 14.85 -12.66
CA GLY A 65 -0.19 15.74 -13.35
C GLY A 65 0.60 15.03 -14.45
N ASP A 66 1.08 13.81 -14.17
CA ASP A 66 1.81 13.00 -15.16
C ASP A 66 0.92 12.57 -16.34
N MET A 67 -0.34 12.21 -16.07
CA MET A 67 -1.31 11.87 -17.10
C MET A 67 -1.65 13.07 -17.99
N GLU A 68 -1.85 14.25 -17.40
CA GLU A 68 -2.09 15.48 -18.15
C GLU A 68 -0.88 15.88 -19.01
N ARG A 69 0.35 15.71 -18.49
CA ARG A 69 1.57 15.95 -19.26
C ARG A 69 1.67 15.00 -20.45
N LYS A 70 1.52 13.69 -20.23
CA LYS A 70 1.54 12.69 -21.31
C LYS A 70 0.48 12.98 -22.37
N LYS A 71 -0.73 13.37 -21.95
CA LYS A 71 -1.80 13.75 -22.87
C LYS A 71 -1.41 14.93 -23.76
N LYS A 72 -0.79 15.98 -23.19
CA LYS A 72 -0.29 17.13 -23.97
C LYS A 72 0.82 16.72 -24.94
N GLU A 73 1.80 15.94 -24.49
CA GLU A 73 2.90 15.45 -25.34
C GLU A 73 2.41 14.59 -26.51
N LEU A 74 1.42 13.72 -26.27
CA LEU A 74 0.76 12.90 -27.30
C LEU A 74 0.02 13.77 -28.33
N LEU A 75 -0.74 14.77 -27.86
CA LEU A 75 -1.45 15.69 -28.74
C LEU A 75 -0.48 16.53 -29.59
N ASP A 76 0.57 17.08 -28.98
CA ASP A 76 1.59 17.87 -29.68
C ASP A 76 2.31 17.02 -30.75
N SER A 77 2.64 15.77 -30.42
CA SER A 77 3.28 14.84 -31.36
C SER A 77 2.35 14.49 -32.51
N PHE A 78 1.07 14.25 -32.23
CA PHE A 78 0.06 13.99 -33.24
C PHE A 78 -0.15 15.19 -34.17
N GLU A 79 -0.21 16.39 -33.62
CA GLU A 79 -0.36 17.61 -34.43
C GLU A 79 0.85 17.89 -35.31
N LYS A 80 2.07 17.68 -34.79
CA LYS A 80 3.31 17.79 -35.58
C LYS A 80 3.33 16.81 -36.74
N GLU A 81 2.97 15.56 -36.48
CA GLU A 81 2.94 14.52 -37.50
C GLU A 81 1.84 14.79 -38.55
N LYS A 82 0.67 15.24 -38.11
CA LYS A 82 -0.43 15.68 -38.99
C LYS A 82 -0.01 16.85 -39.89
N LYS A 83 0.77 17.80 -39.38
CA LYS A 83 1.32 18.90 -40.19
C LYS A 83 2.35 18.37 -41.20
N ARG A 84 3.29 17.53 -40.75
CA ARG A 84 4.28 16.89 -41.64
C ARG A 84 3.64 16.18 -42.83
N ILE A 85 2.62 15.35 -42.57
CA ILE A 85 1.89 14.60 -43.62
C ILE A 85 1.19 15.56 -44.59
N LYS A 86 0.56 16.63 -44.09
CA LYS A 86 -0.07 17.64 -44.95
C LYS A 86 0.94 18.37 -45.83
N ASP A 87 2.09 18.70 -45.28
CA ASP A 87 3.14 19.46 -45.99
C ASP A 87 3.92 18.57 -46.97
N SER A 88 4.11 17.28 -46.66
CA SER A 88 4.80 16.31 -47.52
C SER A 88 3.89 15.63 -48.55
N GLY A 89 2.57 15.68 -48.37
CA GLY A 89 1.59 15.01 -49.23
C GLY A 89 1.65 13.48 -49.17
N ASP A 90 2.25 12.92 -48.12
CA ASP A 90 2.43 11.48 -47.98
C ASP A 90 1.09 10.79 -47.66
N THR A 91 0.61 9.96 -48.59
CA THR A 91 -0.65 9.20 -48.46
C THR A 91 -0.42 7.74 -48.07
N SER A 92 0.82 7.37 -47.71
CA SER A 92 1.13 6.02 -47.26
C SER A 92 0.42 5.68 -45.95
N ARG A 93 -0.03 4.42 -45.84
CA ARG A 93 -0.75 3.93 -44.66
C ARG A 93 0.22 3.85 -43.48
N PRO A 94 -0.14 4.36 -42.28
CA PRO A 94 0.68 4.21 -41.10
C PRO A 94 0.99 2.75 -40.82
N ILE A 95 2.25 2.46 -40.45
CA ILE A 95 2.66 1.11 -40.05
C ILE A 95 1.94 0.78 -38.74
N ASN A 96 1.24 -0.35 -38.75
CA ASN A 96 0.53 -0.84 -37.58
C ASN A 96 1.55 -1.32 -36.53
N PRO A 97 1.53 -0.78 -35.30
CA PRO A 97 2.48 -1.17 -34.27
C PRO A 97 2.36 -2.62 -33.82
N MET A 98 1.26 -3.32 -34.13
CA MET A 98 1.09 -4.75 -33.86
C MET A 98 1.72 -5.64 -34.95
N ASP A 99 2.12 -5.06 -36.08
CA ASP A 99 2.79 -5.77 -37.19
C ASP A 99 4.32 -5.54 -37.16
N LEU A 100 4.83 -4.87 -36.12
CA LEU A 100 6.25 -4.68 -35.83
C LEU A 100 6.64 -5.65 -34.71
N ASP A 101 7.07 -6.87 -35.08
CA ASP A 101 7.66 -7.86 -34.16
C ASP A 101 8.92 -7.31 -33.44
#